data_AF-A0A0P9UYP7-F1
#
_entry.id   AF-A0A0P9UYP7-F1
#
_cell.length_a   1.000
_cell.length_b   1.000
_cell.length_c   1.000
_cell.angle_alpha   90.00
_cell.angle_beta   90.00
_cell.angle_gamma   90.00
#
_symmetry.space_group_name_H-M   'P 1'
#
loop_
_entity.id
_entity.type
_entity.pdbx_description
1 polymer ?
#
loop_
_entity_poly.entity_id
_entity_poly.type
_entity_poly.pdbx_seq_one_letter_code
_entity_poly.pdbx_strand_id
1 'polypeptide(L)'
;WVFSSGGALPAEAAQSLQQRLGQWPTEILGSSETGGIAWRQGEQHWQAFDGVELSQNNEGALRISSPYLPPGHVEQTADAVLIGDDGRFELLGRLDRIVKLEEKRVSLPLIEQALTTHEWVNEARLGVVQENRASLGALLVLSDAGLLALRNQGRRALTEALRQHLRPHCETIALPRRWRLLRQMPLNAQGKLAQMDVQNLLMASRPRQPQVLDQQTVDGELHLQLMVPPDLAFFSGHFPKAPVLPGVVQVEWAISLGQRLLNLPTDFAGMEVLKFQQLVRPGDRLKLTLRFDAARSKLHFAFHNSENAPCSSGRIVLEGDHA
;
A
#
# COMPACT_ATOMS: atom_id res chain seq x y z
N TRP A 1 3.10 0.26 30.07
CA TRP A 1 4.09 -0.49 29.27
C TRP A 1 3.53 -0.71 27.88
N VAL A 2 4.25 -0.28 26.85
CA VAL A 2 3.85 -0.39 25.44
C VAL A 2 4.71 -1.46 24.80
N PHE A 3 4.08 -2.47 24.21
CA PHE A 3 4.77 -3.56 23.53
C PHE A 3 4.41 -3.57 22.06
N SER A 4 5.37 -3.93 21.22
CA SER A 4 5.17 -4.18 19.79
C SER A 4 5.76 -5.53 19.41
N SER A 5 5.06 -6.31 18.61
CA SER A 5 5.51 -7.62 18.13
C SER A 5 4.82 -7.96 16.80
N GLY A 6 5.35 -8.96 16.07
CA GLY A 6 4.76 -9.45 14.82
C GLY A 6 5.28 -8.80 13.53
N GLY A 7 6.03 -7.71 13.64
CA GLY A 7 6.73 -7.03 12.55
C GLY A 7 7.68 -5.96 13.10
N ALA A 8 8.60 -5.47 12.26
CA ALA A 8 9.49 -4.36 12.64
C ALA A 8 8.67 -3.08 12.83
N LEU A 9 8.84 -2.38 13.96
CA LEU A 9 8.19 -1.11 14.19
C LEU A 9 8.93 -0.01 13.40
N PRO A 10 8.25 0.78 12.54
CA PRO A 10 8.90 1.90 11.85
C PRO A 10 9.50 2.90 12.85
N ALA A 11 10.69 3.41 12.53
CA ALA A 11 11.42 4.33 13.43
C ALA A 11 10.58 5.58 13.78
N GLU A 12 9.88 6.16 12.81
CA GLU A 12 8.98 7.31 13.03
C GLU A 12 7.84 6.98 13.98
N ALA A 13 7.27 5.77 13.89
CA ALA A 13 6.20 5.33 14.79
C ALA A 13 6.74 5.13 16.21
N ALA A 14 7.91 4.52 16.36
CA ALA A 14 8.59 4.37 17.65
C ALA A 14 8.92 5.73 18.28
N GLN A 15 9.42 6.67 17.48
CA GLN A 15 9.74 8.03 17.91
C GLN A 15 8.49 8.82 18.30
N SER A 16 7.41 8.70 17.54
CA SER A 16 6.12 9.32 17.88
C SER A 16 5.56 8.78 19.20
N LEU A 17 5.67 7.46 19.42
CA LEU A 17 5.27 6.84 20.70
C LEU A 17 6.12 7.35 21.86
N GLN A 18 7.43 7.47 21.68
CA GLN A 18 8.32 8.04 22.70
C GLN A 18 7.96 9.48 23.03
N GLN A 19 7.71 10.32 22.02
CA GLN A 19 7.36 11.73 22.23
C GLN A 19 6.03 11.90 22.95
N ARG A 20 5.04 11.05 22.63
CA ARG A 20 3.69 11.14 23.20
C ARG A 20 3.59 10.52 24.59
N LEU A 21 4.34 9.46 24.86
CA LEU A 21 4.20 8.64 26.07
C LEU A 21 5.36 8.79 27.05
N GLY A 22 6.44 9.48 26.66
CA GLY A 22 7.65 9.64 27.47
C GLY A 22 8.48 8.35 27.62
N GLN A 23 8.16 7.29 26.87
CA GLN A 23 8.84 6.00 26.94
C GLN A 23 8.92 5.34 25.57
N TRP A 24 10.06 4.69 25.27
CA TRP A 24 10.17 3.87 24.08
C TRP A 24 9.28 2.62 24.18
N PRO A 25 8.61 2.21 23.09
CA PRO A 25 7.95 0.91 23.05
C PRO A 25 9.00 -0.21 23.18
N THR A 26 8.63 -1.28 23.88
CA THR A 26 9.43 -2.51 23.92
C THR A 26 9.04 -3.38 22.74
N GLU A 27 9.95 -3.54 21.79
CA GLU A 27 9.77 -4.45 20.67
C GLU A 27 10.19 -5.85 21.09
N ILE A 28 9.39 -6.85 20.73
CA ILE A 28 9.65 -8.26 21.00
C ILE A 28 9.77 -9.00 19.66
N LEU A 29 10.92 -9.65 19.46
CA LEU A 29 11.17 -10.56 18.34
C LEU A 29 10.78 -11.96 18.77
N GLY A 30 10.11 -12.68 17.88
CA GLY A 30 9.68 -14.06 18.11
C GLY A 30 8.79 -14.59 17.00
N SER A 31 8.46 -15.86 17.11
CA SER A 31 7.57 -16.58 16.20
C SER A 31 6.57 -17.42 16.99
N SER A 32 5.59 -18.01 16.31
CA SER A 32 4.66 -18.93 16.95
C SER A 32 5.35 -20.22 17.38
N GLU A 33 6.45 -20.57 16.72
CA GLU A 33 7.24 -21.77 16.90
C GLU A 33 8.26 -21.62 18.05
N THR A 34 8.87 -20.44 18.20
CA THR A 34 9.95 -20.19 19.16
C THR A 34 9.51 -19.46 20.43
N GLY A 35 8.29 -18.91 20.44
CA GLY A 35 7.90 -17.87 21.39
C GLY A 35 8.69 -16.57 21.20
N GLY A 36 8.64 -15.70 22.20
CA GLY A 36 9.49 -14.50 22.26
C GLY A 36 10.94 -14.87 22.55
N ILE A 37 11.88 -14.40 21.73
CA ILE A 37 13.29 -14.79 21.78
C ILE A 37 14.21 -13.64 22.16
N ALA A 38 13.84 -12.42 21.80
CA ALA A 38 14.65 -11.23 22.04
C ALA A 38 13.75 -9.99 22.16
N TRP A 39 14.31 -8.94 22.73
CA TRP A 39 13.65 -7.65 22.86
C TRP A 39 14.62 -6.51 22.61
N ARG A 40 14.06 -5.32 22.32
CA ARG A 40 14.81 -4.06 22.27
C ARG A 40 13.92 -2.87 22.61
N GLN A 41 14.55 -1.71 22.81
CA GLN A 41 13.88 -0.42 22.93
C GLN A 41 14.59 0.63 22.07
N GLY A 42 13.85 1.32 21.21
CA GLY A 42 14.40 2.33 20.30
C GLY A 42 15.42 1.76 19.32
N GLU A 43 16.53 2.47 19.12
CA GLU A 43 17.60 2.09 18.18
C GLU A 43 18.64 1.12 18.76
N GLN A 44 18.37 0.53 19.93
CA GLN A 44 19.30 -0.42 20.54
C GLN A 44 19.35 -1.76 19.80
N HIS A 45 20.49 -2.45 19.89
CA HIS A 45 20.63 -3.83 19.43
C HIS A 45 19.68 -4.76 20.19
N TRP A 46 19.29 -5.85 19.53
CA TRP A 46 18.42 -6.87 20.12
C TRP A 46 19.16 -7.63 21.22
N GLN A 47 18.45 -7.89 22.32
CA GLN A 47 18.93 -8.66 23.45
C GLN A 47 18.07 -9.91 23.63
N ALA A 48 18.70 -11.08 23.75
CA ALA A 48 18.00 -12.33 24.03
C ALA A 48 17.29 -12.28 25.39
N PHE A 49 16.17 -12.99 25.52
CA PHE A 49 15.56 -13.24 26.83
C PHE A 49 16.38 -14.26 27.64
N ASP A 50 16.23 -14.23 28.95
CA ASP A 50 16.87 -15.19 29.84
C ASP A 50 16.48 -16.64 29.45
N GLY A 51 17.50 -17.49 29.34
CA GLY A 51 17.34 -18.89 28.93
C GLY A 51 17.22 -19.12 27.42
N VAL A 52 17.22 -18.06 26.60
CA VAL A 52 17.30 -18.16 25.14
C VAL A 52 18.75 -18.05 24.71
N GLU A 53 19.26 -19.10 24.05
CA GLU A 53 20.59 -19.12 23.47
C GLU A 53 20.50 -18.88 21.96
N LEU A 54 21.25 -17.89 21.49
CA LEU A 54 21.29 -17.49 20.10
C LEU A 54 22.65 -17.84 19.51
N SER A 55 22.62 -18.44 18.33
CA SER A 55 23.81 -18.65 17.49
C SER A 55 23.46 -18.37 16.03
N GLN A 56 24.43 -18.49 15.12
CA GLN A 56 24.22 -18.29 13.69
C GLN A 56 24.79 -19.46 12.89
N ASN A 57 24.16 -19.78 11.76
CA ASN A 57 24.70 -20.75 10.81
C ASN A 57 25.76 -20.12 9.89
N ASN A 58 26.35 -20.92 8.99
CA ASN A 58 27.39 -20.46 8.06
C ASN A 58 26.91 -19.40 7.05
N GLU A 59 25.60 -19.24 6.89
CA GLU A 59 24.96 -18.23 6.04
C GLU A 59 24.54 -16.97 6.82
N GLY A 60 24.84 -16.92 8.12
CA GLY A 60 24.48 -15.81 9.02
C GLY A 60 23.03 -15.85 9.53
N ALA A 61 22.29 -16.94 9.31
CA ALA A 61 20.93 -17.07 9.83
C ALA A 61 20.89 -17.57 11.27
N LEU A 62 20.00 -16.94 12.05
CA LEU A 62 19.79 -17.17 13.47
C LEU A 62 19.35 -18.61 13.75
N ARG A 63 20.01 -19.19 14.75
CA ARG A 63 19.71 -20.48 15.36
C ARG A 63 19.34 -20.23 16.81
N ILE A 64 18.21 -20.80 17.23
CA ILE A 64 17.60 -20.51 18.52
C ILE A 64 17.48 -21.79 19.30
N SER A 65 18.05 -21.81 20.49
CA SER A 65 17.67 -22.75 21.55
C SER A 65 16.87 -21.95 22.58
N SER A 66 15.69 -22.43 22.94
CA SER A 66 14.74 -21.69 23.78
C SER A 66 14.02 -22.66 24.72
N PRO A 67 13.63 -22.24 25.93
CA PRO A 67 12.83 -23.06 26.85
C PRO A 67 11.46 -23.44 26.30
N TYR A 68 10.99 -22.73 25.26
CA TYR A 68 9.72 -23.00 24.57
C TYR A 68 9.85 -24.07 23.47
N LEU A 69 11.06 -24.49 23.13
CA LEU A 69 11.34 -25.56 22.18
C LEU A 69 11.58 -26.89 22.93
N PRO A 70 11.39 -28.04 22.26
CA PRO A 70 11.74 -29.34 22.85
C PRO A 70 13.20 -29.35 23.35
N PRO A 71 13.51 -30.00 24.48
CA PRO A 71 14.88 -30.05 25.01
C PRO A 71 15.88 -30.57 23.97
N GLY A 72 16.96 -29.82 23.74
CA GLY A 72 17.99 -30.15 22.75
C GLY A 72 17.62 -29.82 21.30
N HIS A 73 16.43 -29.29 21.03
CA HIS A 73 16.05 -28.78 19.71
C HIS A 73 16.62 -27.39 19.48
N VAL A 74 17.22 -27.19 18.31
CA VAL A 74 17.68 -25.88 17.85
C VAL A 74 16.87 -25.52 16.61
N GLU A 75 16.05 -24.47 16.72
CA GLU A 75 15.26 -23.98 15.60
C GLU A 75 16.12 -23.11 14.70
N GLN A 76 16.15 -23.44 13.41
CA GLN A 76 16.85 -22.66 12.39
C GLN A 76 15.85 -21.70 11.75
N THR A 77 16.04 -20.39 11.95
CA THR A 77 15.21 -19.40 11.28
C THR A 77 15.84 -18.95 9.98
N ALA A 78 15.09 -18.15 9.22
CA ALA A 78 15.60 -17.42 8.07
C ALA A 78 16.09 -16.01 8.44
N ASP A 79 16.10 -15.61 9.71
CA ASP A 79 16.50 -14.26 10.12
C ASP A 79 18.02 -14.13 10.08
N ALA A 80 18.54 -13.28 9.19
CA ALA A 80 19.94 -12.93 9.13
C ALA A 80 20.29 -11.99 10.30
N VAL A 81 21.36 -12.29 11.02
CA VAL A 81 21.80 -11.50 12.17
C VAL A 81 23.29 -11.23 12.14
N LEU A 82 23.71 -10.14 12.79
CA LEU A 82 25.09 -9.92 13.18
C LEU A 82 25.16 -9.93 14.71
N ILE A 83 25.70 -11.01 15.28
CA ILE A 83 25.85 -11.15 16.74
C ILE A 83 27.19 -10.51 17.15
N GLY A 84 27.12 -9.53 18.05
CA GLY A 84 28.29 -8.90 18.64
C GLY A 84 28.89 -9.72 19.78
N ASP A 85 30.10 -9.36 20.20
CA ASP A 85 30.83 -10.08 21.26
C ASP A 85 30.11 -10.05 22.62
N ASP A 86 29.21 -9.09 22.83
CA ASP A 86 28.38 -8.95 24.02
C ASP A 86 27.09 -9.78 23.98
N GLY A 87 26.88 -10.58 22.92
CA GLY A 87 25.71 -11.42 22.72
C GLY A 87 24.47 -10.67 22.24
N ARG A 88 24.52 -9.34 22.11
CA ARG A 88 23.47 -8.57 21.43
C ARG A 88 23.64 -8.67 19.93
N PHE A 89 22.57 -8.41 19.17
CA PHE A 89 22.63 -8.57 17.72
C PHE A 89 21.88 -7.50 16.94
N GLU A 90 22.35 -7.28 15.72
CA GLU A 90 21.62 -6.56 14.68
C GLU A 90 20.80 -7.55 13.84
N LEU A 91 19.54 -7.22 13.58
CA LEU A 91 18.69 -8.01 12.69
C LEU A 91 18.82 -7.46 11.26
N LEU A 92 19.46 -8.23 10.38
CA LEU A 92 19.79 -7.84 8.99
C LEU A 92 18.66 -8.16 7.99
N GLY A 93 17.51 -8.62 8.48
CA GLY A 93 16.36 -9.04 7.68
C GLY A 93 16.29 -10.57 7.54
N ARG A 94 15.55 -11.07 6.55
CA ARG A 94 15.41 -12.52 6.35
C ARG A 94 16.09 -13.01 5.06
N LEU A 95 16.86 -14.10 5.17
CA LEU A 95 17.51 -14.81 4.07
C LEU A 95 16.52 -15.38 3.04
N ASP A 96 15.33 -15.81 3.46
CA ASP A 96 14.29 -16.28 2.52
C ASP A 96 13.67 -15.15 1.68
N ARG A 97 13.97 -13.89 2.05
CA ARG A 97 13.64 -12.70 1.25
C ARG A 97 14.81 -12.25 0.37
N ILE A 98 15.83 -13.11 0.19
CA ILE A 98 16.84 -12.99 -0.85
C ILE A 98 16.36 -13.78 -2.08
N VAL A 99 16.17 -13.08 -3.18
CA VAL A 99 15.72 -13.68 -4.44
C VAL A 99 16.86 -13.80 -5.42
N LYS A 100 16.84 -14.85 -6.23
CA LYS A 100 17.77 -14.98 -7.37
C LYS A 100 17.14 -14.31 -8.58
N LEU A 101 17.75 -13.23 -9.04
CA LEU A 101 17.44 -12.62 -10.33
C LEU A 101 18.61 -12.96 -11.25
N GLU A 102 18.37 -13.85 -12.21
CA GLU A 102 19.44 -14.46 -13.00
C GLU A 102 20.48 -15.12 -12.05
N GLU A 103 21.77 -14.81 -12.17
CA GLU A 103 22.83 -15.35 -11.31
C GLU A 103 23.09 -14.51 -10.05
N LYS A 104 22.34 -13.43 -9.83
CA LYS A 104 22.55 -12.48 -8.73
C LYS A 104 21.58 -12.73 -7.58
N ARG A 105 22.12 -12.75 -6.36
CA ARG A 105 21.36 -12.76 -5.11
C ARG A 105 20.99 -11.33 -4.73
N VAL A 106 19.69 -11.05 -4.63
CA VAL A 106 19.16 -9.72 -4.35
C VAL A 106 18.36 -9.75 -3.05
N SER A 107 18.82 -8.99 -2.05
CA SER A 107 18.08 -8.81 -0.79
C SER A 107 16.91 -7.85 -1.02
N LEU A 108 15.67 -8.36 -0.97
CA LEU A 108 14.47 -7.51 -1.05
C LEU A 108 14.39 -6.50 0.11
N PRO A 109 14.62 -6.90 1.38
CA PRO A 109 14.58 -5.95 2.50
C PRO A 109 15.51 -4.75 2.33
N LEU A 110 16.72 -4.94 1.79
CA LEU A 110 17.68 -3.86 1.58
C LEU A 110 17.14 -2.79 0.61
N ILE A 111 16.52 -3.23 -0.48
CA ILE A 111 15.95 -2.31 -1.48
C ILE A 111 14.66 -1.67 -0.97
N GLU A 112 13.86 -2.37 -0.18
CA GLU A 112 12.70 -1.80 0.53
C GLU A 112 13.14 -0.67 1.47
N GLN A 113 14.18 -0.92 2.28
CA GLN A 113 14.75 0.07 3.18
C GLN A 113 15.28 1.28 2.41
N ALA A 114 16.03 1.04 1.32
CA ALA A 114 16.52 2.11 0.46
C ALA A 114 15.38 2.94 -0.18
N LEU A 115 14.25 2.31 -0.53
CA LEU A 115 13.07 3.05 -1.01
C LEU A 115 12.48 3.94 0.08
N THR A 116 12.37 3.43 1.32
CA THR A 116 11.79 4.18 2.46
C THR A 116 12.67 5.31 2.97
N THR A 117 13.95 5.40 2.56
CA THR A 117 14.76 6.59 2.85
C THR A 117 14.45 7.78 1.94
N HIS A 118 13.71 7.57 0.85
CA HIS A 118 13.26 8.67 -0.01
C HIS A 118 12.04 9.35 0.59
N GLU A 119 12.04 10.69 0.65
CA GLU A 119 10.96 11.52 1.21
C GLU A 119 9.56 11.30 0.58
N TRP A 120 9.44 10.55 -0.50
CA TRP A 120 8.20 10.30 -1.24
C TRP A 120 7.53 8.99 -0.86
N VAL A 121 8.19 8.15 -0.05
CA VAL A 121 7.77 6.77 0.23
C VAL A 121 7.67 6.58 1.73
N ASN A 122 6.46 6.30 2.23
CA ASN A 122 6.23 5.92 3.62
C ASN A 122 6.48 4.43 3.83
N GLU A 123 6.03 3.59 2.90
CA GLU A 123 6.18 2.14 2.98
C GLU A 123 6.52 1.56 1.61
N ALA A 124 7.40 0.56 1.58
CA ALA A 124 7.76 -0.18 0.39
C ALA A 124 7.74 -1.69 0.65
N ARG A 125 7.18 -2.44 -0.31
CA ARG A 125 7.26 -3.91 -0.32
C ARG A 125 7.58 -4.40 -1.72
N LEU A 126 8.62 -5.21 -1.84
CA LEU A 126 9.07 -5.82 -3.08
C LEU A 126 8.56 -7.25 -3.20
N GLY A 127 8.33 -7.64 -4.43
CA GLY A 127 8.05 -9.02 -4.82
C GLY A 127 8.68 -9.33 -6.17
N VAL A 128 8.83 -10.61 -6.45
CA VAL A 128 9.26 -11.08 -7.77
C VAL A 128 8.05 -11.16 -8.68
N VAL A 129 8.19 -10.62 -9.88
CA VAL A 129 7.23 -10.69 -10.97
C VAL A 129 7.79 -11.65 -12.01
N GLN A 130 7.05 -12.73 -12.26
CA GLN A 130 7.35 -13.72 -13.29
C GLN A 130 6.50 -13.41 -14.53
N GLU A 131 7.13 -12.82 -15.53
CA GLU A 131 6.57 -12.66 -16.88
C GLU A 131 7.46 -13.43 -17.85
N ASN A 132 8.19 -12.73 -18.73
CA ASN A 132 9.16 -13.35 -19.65
C ASN A 132 10.50 -13.65 -18.96
N ARG A 133 10.89 -12.80 -18.02
CA ARG A 133 12.08 -12.97 -17.15
C ARG A 133 11.71 -12.51 -15.75
N ALA A 134 12.29 -13.16 -14.74
CA ALA A 134 12.12 -12.74 -13.35
C ALA A 134 12.61 -11.29 -13.18
N SER A 135 11.76 -10.44 -12.61
CA SER A 135 12.10 -9.06 -12.29
C SER A 135 11.45 -8.64 -10.99
N LEU A 136 11.88 -7.51 -10.41
CA LEU A 136 11.23 -6.99 -9.21
C LEU A 136 10.03 -6.10 -9.54
N GLY A 137 9.03 -6.17 -8.68
CA GLY A 137 7.98 -5.18 -8.57
C GLY A 137 7.94 -4.58 -7.17
N ALA A 138 7.55 -3.30 -7.09
CA ALA A 138 7.41 -2.56 -5.84
C ALA A 138 5.95 -2.16 -5.60
N LEU A 139 5.42 -2.50 -4.43
CA LEU A 139 4.25 -1.89 -3.81
C LEU A 139 4.73 -0.70 -2.99
N LEU A 140 4.11 0.47 -3.16
CA LEU A 140 4.46 1.70 -2.46
C LEU A 140 3.25 2.31 -1.78
N VAL A 141 3.44 2.80 -0.56
CA VAL A 141 2.58 3.81 0.06
C VAL A 141 3.36 5.13 -0.01
N LEU A 142 2.77 6.13 -0.67
CA LEU A 142 3.41 7.44 -0.83
C LEU A 142 3.20 8.30 0.41
N SER A 143 4.20 9.12 0.72
CA SER A 143 4.07 10.25 1.65
C SER A 143 3.22 11.37 1.02
N ASP A 144 2.91 12.41 1.80
CA ASP A 144 2.26 13.62 1.26
C ASP A 144 3.11 14.31 0.18
N ALA A 145 4.44 14.36 0.38
CA ALA A 145 5.38 14.87 -0.62
C ALA A 145 5.39 14.00 -1.89
N GLY A 146 5.34 12.67 -1.72
CA GLY A 146 5.25 11.73 -2.84
C GLY A 146 3.93 11.84 -3.61
N LEU A 147 2.82 12.05 -2.90
CA LEU A 147 1.52 12.27 -3.51
C LEU A 147 1.47 13.61 -4.27
N LEU A 148 2.09 14.66 -3.72
CA LEU A 148 2.25 15.95 -4.40
C LEU A 148 3.10 15.80 -5.68
N ALA A 149 4.22 15.07 -5.59
CA ALA A 149 5.05 14.76 -6.75
C ALA A 149 4.27 13.97 -7.81
N LEU A 150 3.48 12.96 -7.42
CA LEU A 150 2.60 12.23 -8.33
C LEU A 150 1.61 13.17 -9.03
N ARG A 151 0.98 14.07 -8.28
CA ARG A 151 -0.02 15.02 -8.79
C ARG A 151 0.57 16.03 -9.76
N ASN A 152 1.80 16.49 -9.53
CA ASN A 152 2.41 17.62 -10.24
C ASN A 152 3.46 17.22 -11.30
N GLN A 153 3.92 15.97 -11.28
CA GLN A 153 4.93 15.46 -12.23
C GLN A 153 4.48 14.19 -12.94
N GLY A 154 3.45 13.52 -12.39
CA GLY A 154 2.91 12.28 -12.93
C GLY A 154 3.71 11.04 -12.57
N ARG A 155 3.09 9.90 -12.87
CA ARG A 155 3.59 8.57 -12.48
C ARG A 155 4.97 8.25 -13.06
N ARG A 156 5.22 8.60 -14.32
CA ARG A 156 6.49 8.28 -14.99
C ARG A 156 7.65 8.97 -14.27
N ALA A 157 7.52 10.28 -14.01
CA ALA A 157 8.52 11.06 -13.29
C ALA A 157 8.76 10.49 -11.88
N LEU A 158 7.68 10.19 -11.14
CA LEU A 158 7.77 9.57 -9.82
C LEU A 158 8.56 8.26 -9.85
N THR A 159 8.21 7.32 -10.73
CA THR A 159 8.91 6.02 -10.78
C THR A 159 10.34 6.12 -11.32
N GLU A 160 10.67 7.16 -12.09
CA GLU A 160 12.03 7.38 -12.57
C GLU A 160 12.92 7.97 -11.46
N ALA A 161 12.41 8.93 -10.69
CA ALA A 161 13.10 9.47 -9.51
C ALA A 161 13.42 8.37 -8.49
N LEU A 162 12.45 7.51 -8.17
CA LEU A 162 12.66 6.38 -7.25
C LEU A 162 13.65 5.35 -7.81
N ARG A 163 13.67 5.12 -9.14
CA ARG A 163 14.71 4.28 -9.76
C ARG A 163 16.09 4.91 -9.66
N GLN A 164 16.21 6.22 -9.87
CA GLN A 164 17.48 6.94 -9.75
C GLN A 164 18.01 6.90 -8.32
N HIS A 165 17.12 7.09 -7.33
CA HIS A 165 17.43 6.93 -5.91
C HIS A 165 17.98 5.54 -5.58
N LEU A 166 17.48 4.49 -6.22
CA LEU A 166 17.93 3.11 -5.98
C LEU A 166 19.26 2.73 -6.65
N ARG A 167 19.71 3.46 -7.68
CA ARG A 167 20.93 3.09 -8.44
C ARG A 167 22.20 2.94 -7.58
N PRO A 168 22.44 3.77 -6.55
CA PRO A 168 23.60 3.59 -5.66
C PRO A 168 23.48 2.37 -4.74
N HIS A 169 22.27 1.84 -4.54
CA HIS A 169 21.99 0.79 -3.55
C HIS A 169 21.87 -0.61 -4.17
N CYS A 170 21.69 -0.73 -5.49
CA CYS A 170 21.57 -2.04 -6.14
C CYS A 170 21.98 -2.02 -7.62
N GLU A 171 22.32 -3.20 -8.15
CA GLU A 171 22.59 -3.40 -9.57
C GLU A 171 21.31 -3.15 -10.41
N THR A 172 21.47 -2.83 -11.69
CA THR A 172 20.33 -2.51 -12.59
C THR A 172 19.29 -3.64 -12.68
N ILE A 173 19.71 -4.90 -12.54
CA ILE A 173 18.80 -6.06 -12.55
C ILE A 173 17.84 -6.08 -11.35
N ALA A 174 18.25 -5.46 -10.24
CA ALA A 174 17.49 -5.35 -9.00
C ALA A 174 16.60 -4.09 -8.96
N LEU A 175 16.61 -3.24 -9.99
CA LEU A 175 15.68 -2.11 -10.07
C LEU A 175 14.25 -2.60 -10.36
N PRO A 176 13.24 -2.17 -9.57
CA PRO A 176 11.87 -2.60 -9.81
C PRO A 176 11.39 -2.15 -11.19
N ARG A 177 10.83 -3.09 -11.95
CA ARG A 177 10.23 -2.83 -13.27
C ARG A 177 8.76 -2.47 -13.15
N ARG A 178 8.06 -3.12 -12.22
CA ARG A 178 6.65 -2.89 -11.94
C ARG A 178 6.48 -2.07 -10.67
N TRP A 179 5.56 -1.13 -10.69
CA TRP A 179 5.25 -0.26 -9.56
C TRP A 179 3.75 -0.30 -9.31
N ARG A 180 3.32 -0.35 -8.05
CA ARG A 180 1.92 -0.23 -7.64
C ARG A 180 1.83 0.78 -6.51
N LEU A 181 0.93 1.75 -6.66
CA LEU A 181 0.72 2.77 -5.63
C LEU A 181 -0.53 2.40 -4.84
N LEU A 182 -0.34 2.20 -3.54
CA LEU A 182 -1.37 1.83 -2.60
C LEU A 182 -1.64 3.01 -1.67
N ARG A 183 -2.83 3.03 -1.09
CA ARG A 183 -3.17 3.97 -0.02
C ARG A 183 -2.52 3.56 1.30
N GLN A 184 -2.46 2.26 1.56
CA GLN A 184 -1.87 1.63 2.73
C GLN A 184 -1.51 0.19 2.37
N MET A 185 -0.56 -0.41 3.08
CA MET A 185 -0.27 -1.83 2.89
C MET A 185 -1.46 -2.69 3.36
N PRO A 186 -1.90 -3.70 2.57
CA PRO A 186 -3.03 -4.56 2.93
C PRO A 186 -2.56 -5.66 3.88
N LEU A 187 -2.22 -5.28 5.11
CA LEU A 187 -1.78 -6.21 6.14
C LEU A 187 -2.96 -7.07 6.64
N ASN A 188 -2.69 -8.32 7.01
CA ASN A 188 -3.65 -9.19 7.68
C ASN A 188 -3.84 -8.79 9.16
N ALA A 189 -4.72 -9.49 9.89
CA ALA A 189 -4.99 -9.21 11.31
C ALA A 189 -3.76 -9.30 12.23
N GLN A 190 -2.68 -9.95 11.78
CA GLN A 190 -1.41 -10.06 12.50
C GLN A 190 -0.38 -8.99 12.05
N GLY A 191 -0.78 -8.01 11.23
CA GLY A 191 0.12 -7.00 10.70
C GLY A 191 1.08 -7.51 9.61
N LYS A 192 0.82 -8.68 9.03
CA LYS A 192 1.69 -9.30 8.02
C LYS A 192 1.10 -9.17 6.61
N LEU A 193 1.98 -9.02 5.63
CA LEU A 193 1.64 -9.12 4.20
C LEU A 193 2.31 -10.36 3.61
N ALA A 194 1.50 -11.36 3.24
CA ALA A 194 2.01 -12.62 2.72
C ALA A 194 2.64 -12.43 1.33
N GLN A 195 3.65 -13.23 1.00
CA GLN A 195 4.37 -13.10 -0.26
C GLN A 195 3.46 -13.32 -1.48
N MET A 196 2.49 -14.24 -1.37
CA MET A 196 1.49 -14.48 -2.41
C MET A 196 0.63 -13.23 -2.67
N ASP A 197 0.23 -12.52 -1.62
CA ASP A 197 -0.53 -11.27 -1.76
C ASP A 197 0.28 -10.16 -2.42
N VAL A 198 1.58 -10.07 -2.11
CA VAL A 198 2.50 -9.14 -2.79
C VAL A 198 2.53 -9.44 -4.29
N GLN A 199 2.70 -10.71 -4.67
CA GLN A 199 2.73 -11.13 -6.06
C GLN A 199 1.40 -10.86 -6.77
N ASN A 200 0.28 -11.18 -6.11
CA ASN A 200 -1.06 -10.93 -6.63
C ASN A 200 -1.31 -9.44 -6.90
N LEU A 201 -0.95 -8.57 -5.95
CA LEU A 201 -1.09 -7.11 -6.10
C LEU A 201 -0.20 -6.56 -7.20
N LEU A 202 1.03 -7.05 -7.30
CA LEU A 202 1.92 -6.71 -8.39
C LEU A 202 1.33 -7.16 -9.72
N MET A 203 0.76 -8.36 -9.83
CA MET A 203 0.22 -8.90 -11.07
C MET A 203 -1.14 -8.31 -11.46
N ALA A 204 -1.94 -7.88 -10.49
CA ALA A 204 -3.28 -7.35 -10.70
C ALA A 204 -3.30 -6.15 -11.66
N SER A 205 -4.39 -6.04 -12.41
CA SER A 205 -4.69 -4.84 -13.19
C SER A 205 -4.87 -3.64 -12.27
N ARG A 206 -4.44 -2.46 -12.73
CA ARG A 206 -4.68 -1.22 -11.99
C ARG A 206 -6.18 -0.94 -11.86
N PRO A 207 -6.63 -0.40 -10.71
CA PRO A 207 -8.05 -0.14 -10.49
C PRO A 207 -8.59 0.85 -11.53
N ARG A 208 -9.86 0.64 -11.90
CA ARG A 208 -10.65 1.55 -12.76
C ARG A 208 -11.80 2.22 -12.00
N GLN A 209 -12.17 1.66 -10.85
CA GLN A 209 -13.25 2.16 -10.00
C GLN A 209 -12.69 2.91 -8.79
N PRO A 210 -13.46 3.82 -8.18
CA PRO A 210 -13.11 4.41 -6.91
C PRO A 210 -13.27 3.37 -5.79
N GLN A 211 -12.59 3.59 -4.67
CA GLN A 211 -12.90 2.86 -3.44
C GLN A 211 -14.06 3.56 -2.73
N VAL A 212 -15.15 2.83 -2.48
CA VAL A 212 -16.25 3.31 -1.61
C VAL A 212 -15.80 3.15 -0.15
N LEU A 213 -15.77 4.26 0.59
CA LEU A 213 -15.39 4.31 2.00
C LEU A 213 -16.61 4.27 2.93
N ASP A 214 -17.69 4.93 2.54
CA ASP A 214 -18.94 5.00 3.29
C ASP A 214 -20.11 5.15 2.32
N GLN A 215 -21.28 4.65 2.74
CA GLN A 215 -22.51 4.66 1.97
C GLN A 215 -23.69 4.96 2.90
N GLN A 216 -24.47 5.98 2.57
CA GLN A 216 -25.65 6.38 3.32
C GLN A 216 -26.77 6.79 2.38
N THR A 217 -28.00 6.44 2.73
CA THR A 217 -29.20 6.91 2.00
C THR A 217 -29.97 7.85 2.90
N VAL A 218 -30.22 9.08 2.44
CA VAL A 218 -30.94 10.12 3.17
C VAL A 218 -31.98 10.73 2.22
N ASP A 219 -33.25 10.74 2.62
CA ASP A 219 -34.37 11.31 1.85
C ASP A 219 -34.45 10.83 0.38
N GLY A 220 -34.09 9.56 0.13
CA GLY A 220 -34.08 8.97 -1.21
C GLY A 220 -32.88 9.35 -2.08
N GLU A 221 -31.89 10.08 -1.53
CA GLU A 221 -30.60 10.33 -2.15
C GLU A 221 -29.54 9.40 -1.57
N LEU A 222 -28.71 8.82 -2.46
CA LEU A 222 -27.57 8.00 -2.08
C LEU A 222 -26.32 8.88 -1.99
N HIS A 223 -25.71 8.93 -0.82
CA HIS A 223 -24.46 9.64 -0.55
C HIS A 223 -23.33 8.63 -0.35
N LEU A 224 -22.28 8.77 -1.14
CA LEU A 224 -21.09 7.93 -1.08
C LEU A 224 -19.86 8.78 -0.73
N GLN A 225 -19.07 8.31 0.23
CA GLN A 225 -17.71 8.79 0.42
C GLN A 225 -16.79 7.91 -0.43
N LEU A 226 -16.07 8.53 -1.35
CA LEU A 226 -15.20 7.86 -2.31
C LEU A 226 -13.75 8.26 -2.10
N MET A 227 -12.86 7.35 -2.48
CA MET A 227 -11.43 7.53 -2.47
C MET A 227 -10.88 7.19 -3.85
N VAL A 228 -10.21 8.16 -4.48
CA VAL A 228 -9.64 8.07 -5.84
C VAL A 228 -8.28 7.37 -5.80
N PRO A 229 -8.16 6.08 -6.13
CA PRO A 229 -6.92 5.32 -5.92
C PRO A 229 -5.72 6.02 -6.57
N PRO A 230 -4.58 6.14 -5.87
CA PRO A 230 -3.41 6.83 -6.43
C PRO A 230 -2.87 6.15 -7.71
N ASP A 231 -3.10 4.83 -7.85
CA ASP A 231 -2.73 4.06 -9.04
C ASP A 231 -3.88 3.81 -10.03
N LEU A 232 -4.90 4.67 -10.05
CA LEU A 232 -6.01 4.52 -10.99
C LEU A 232 -5.52 4.48 -12.45
N ALA A 233 -6.02 3.53 -13.23
CA ALA A 233 -5.55 3.28 -14.60
C ALA A 233 -5.68 4.51 -15.52
N PHE A 234 -6.73 5.31 -15.31
CA PHE A 234 -7.08 6.47 -16.13
C PHE A 234 -6.17 7.69 -15.95
N PHE A 235 -5.27 7.69 -14.96
CA PHE A 235 -4.23 8.73 -14.84
C PHE A 235 -3.07 8.53 -15.83
N SER A 236 -3.05 7.43 -16.57
CA SER A 236 -2.10 7.21 -17.66
C SER A 236 -2.72 7.62 -19.00
N GLY A 237 -1.97 8.36 -19.81
CA GLY A 237 -2.41 8.81 -21.13
C GLY A 237 -3.10 10.18 -21.14
N HIS A 238 -3.73 10.59 -20.04
CA HIS A 238 -4.36 11.91 -19.90
C HIS A 238 -3.51 12.82 -18.99
N PHE A 239 -2.96 13.91 -19.55
CA PHE A 239 -2.04 14.85 -18.87
C PHE A 239 -0.87 14.18 -18.12
N PRO A 240 0.17 13.69 -18.83
CA PRO A 240 1.25 12.90 -18.24
C PRO A 240 2.02 13.58 -17.10
N LYS A 241 2.04 14.92 -17.08
CA LYS A 241 2.74 15.72 -16.06
C LYS A 241 1.81 16.20 -14.94
N ALA A 242 0.50 16.13 -15.12
CA ALA A 242 -0.47 16.60 -14.13
C ALA A 242 -1.71 15.70 -14.18
N PRO A 243 -1.64 14.47 -13.64
CA PRO A 243 -2.72 13.51 -13.74
C PRO A 243 -4.02 14.06 -13.15
N VAL A 244 -5.08 14.01 -13.96
CA VAL A 244 -6.45 14.42 -13.61
C VAL A 244 -7.40 13.32 -14.04
N LEU A 245 -8.44 13.09 -13.26
CA LEU A 245 -9.48 12.12 -13.55
C LEU A 245 -10.36 12.64 -14.69
N PRO A 246 -10.41 11.96 -15.84
CA PRO A 246 -11.17 12.44 -16.99
C PRO A 246 -12.66 12.57 -16.65
N GLY A 247 -13.32 13.60 -17.18
CA GLY A 247 -14.74 13.83 -16.91
C GLY A 247 -15.64 12.65 -17.29
N VAL A 248 -15.33 11.97 -18.40
CA VAL A 248 -16.03 10.76 -18.84
C VAL A 248 -15.94 9.60 -17.85
N VAL A 249 -14.83 9.50 -17.10
CA VAL A 249 -14.66 8.48 -16.05
C VAL A 249 -15.51 8.82 -14.83
N GLN A 250 -15.63 10.11 -14.48
CA GLN A 250 -16.54 10.53 -13.40
C GLN A 250 -18.00 10.19 -13.73
N VAL A 251 -18.42 10.36 -14.98
CA VAL A 251 -19.75 9.95 -15.46
C VAL A 251 -19.91 8.42 -15.39
N GLU A 252 -18.92 7.65 -15.85
CA GLU A 252 -18.93 6.19 -15.77
C GLU A 252 -19.01 5.68 -14.33
N TRP A 253 -18.33 6.33 -13.39
CA TRP A 253 -18.48 6.03 -11.96
C TRP A 253 -19.88 6.32 -11.44
N ALA A 254 -20.49 7.45 -11.82
CA ALA A 254 -21.86 7.76 -11.42
C ALA A 254 -22.86 6.73 -11.96
N ILE A 255 -22.72 6.32 -13.23
CA ILE A 255 -23.55 5.29 -13.87
C ILE A 255 -23.37 3.94 -13.17
N SER A 256 -22.14 3.44 -13.09
CA SER A 256 -21.85 2.11 -12.55
C SER A 256 -22.22 1.98 -11.06
N LEU A 257 -21.97 3.03 -10.25
CA LEU A 257 -22.39 3.06 -8.86
C LEU A 257 -23.90 3.19 -8.72
N GLY A 258 -24.55 4.01 -9.55
CA GLY A 258 -26.00 4.14 -9.60
C GLY A 258 -26.67 2.81 -9.94
N GLN A 259 -26.30 2.19 -11.05
CA GLN A 259 -26.82 0.89 -11.49
C GLN A 259 -26.66 -0.17 -10.41
N ARG A 260 -25.47 -0.27 -9.82
CA ARG A 260 -25.19 -1.29 -8.79
C ARG A 260 -25.91 -1.06 -7.47
N LEU A 261 -26.05 0.18 -7.02
CA LEU A 261 -26.51 0.49 -5.65
C LEU A 261 -27.96 0.98 -5.57
N LEU A 262 -28.52 1.47 -6.67
CA LEU A 262 -29.92 1.89 -6.79
C LEU A 262 -30.75 0.99 -7.72
N ASN A 263 -30.15 -0.08 -8.26
CA ASN A 263 -30.80 -1.01 -9.20
C ASN A 263 -31.41 -0.30 -10.42
N LEU A 264 -30.61 0.53 -11.08
CA LEU A 264 -31.04 1.36 -12.21
C LEU A 264 -30.93 0.62 -13.55
N PRO A 265 -31.66 1.05 -14.59
CA PRO A 265 -31.52 0.51 -15.94
C PRO A 265 -30.08 0.59 -16.47
N THR A 266 -29.71 -0.37 -17.32
CA THR A 266 -28.34 -0.48 -17.83
C THR A 266 -28.07 0.42 -19.02
N ASP A 267 -29.10 0.74 -19.79
CA ASP A 267 -28.98 1.38 -21.09
C ASP A 267 -28.91 2.90 -20.97
N PHE A 268 -27.88 3.46 -21.59
CA PHE A 268 -27.59 4.89 -21.58
C PHE A 268 -28.23 5.56 -22.79
N ALA A 269 -29.13 6.51 -22.54
CA ALA A 269 -29.82 7.27 -23.59
C ALA A 269 -29.18 8.63 -23.87
N GLY A 270 -28.56 9.26 -22.86
CA GLY A 270 -27.95 10.58 -23.05
C GLY A 270 -27.53 11.29 -21.77
N MET A 271 -27.05 12.53 -21.94
CA MET A 271 -26.56 13.39 -20.87
C MET A 271 -27.16 14.79 -20.94
N GLU A 272 -27.52 15.36 -19.79
CA GLU A 272 -28.04 16.71 -19.67
C GLU A 272 -27.30 17.50 -18.58
N VAL A 273 -27.00 18.77 -18.85
CA VAL A 273 -26.46 19.75 -17.86
C VAL A 273 -25.18 19.24 -17.19
N LEU A 274 -24.23 18.76 -17.99
CA LEU A 274 -22.94 18.30 -17.51
C LEU A 274 -22.02 19.51 -17.23
N LYS A 275 -21.49 19.57 -16.00
CA LYS A 275 -20.56 20.61 -15.56
C LYS A 275 -19.33 19.99 -14.92
N PHE A 276 -18.16 20.51 -15.27
CA PHE A 276 -16.88 20.21 -14.61
C PHE A 276 -16.29 21.51 -14.09
N GLN A 277 -16.10 21.61 -12.77
CA GLN A 277 -15.76 22.84 -12.07
C GLN A 277 -14.40 22.75 -11.36
N GLN A 278 -14.09 21.59 -10.76
CA GLN A 278 -12.81 21.35 -10.09
C GLN A 278 -12.15 20.06 -10.60
N LEU A 279 -10.83 20.07 -10.60
CA LEU A 279 -10.03 18.90 -10.97
C LEU A 279 -10.10 17.85 -9.86
N VAL A 280 -10.23 16.59 -10.26
CA VAL A 280 -10.07 15.44 -9.38
C VAL A 280 -8.73 14.78 -9.70
N ARG A 281 -7.90 14.56 -8.69
CA ARG A 281 -6.50 14.13 -8.81
C ARG A 281 -6.25 12.83 -8.02
N PRO A 282 -5.13 12.12 -8.26
CA PRO A 282 -4.79 10.92 -7.51
C PRO A 282 -4.81 11.18 -5.99
N GLY A 283 -5.40 10.28 -5.21
CA GLY A 283 -5.45 10.43 -3.74
C GLY A 283 -6.60 11.27 -3.20
N ASP A 284 -7.41 11.91 -4.06
CA ASP A 284 -8.53 12.73 -3.59
C ASP A 284 -9.64 11.90 -2.92
N ARG A 285 -10.27 12.52 -1.92
CA ARG A 285 -11.54 12.07 -1.37
C ARG A 285 -12.68 12.88 -1.97
N LEU A 286 -13.74 12.19 -2.36
CA LEU A 286 -14.91 12.80 -2.98
C LEU A 286 -16.18 12.40 -2.24
N LYS A 287 -17.13 13.32 -2.16
CA LYS A 287 -18.52 13.00 -1.84
C LYS A 287 -19.29 12.92 -3.16
N LEU A 288 -19.89 11.77 -3.44
CA LEU A 288 -20.80 11.58 -4.56
C LEU A 288 -22.24 11.51 -4.03
N THR A 289 -23.11 12.38 -4.52
CA THR A 289 -24.55 12.28 -4.32
C THR A 289 -25.19 11.76 -5.59
N LEU A 290 -26.05 10.75 -5.47
CA LEU A 290 -26.85 10.16 -6.54
C LEU A 290 -28.34 10.22 -6.18
N ARG A 291 -29.17 10.65 -7.12
CA ARG A 291 -30.63 10.63 -6.99
C ARG A 291 -31.27 10.21 -8.29
N PHE A 292 -32.10 9.18 -8.25
CA PHE A 292 -32.83 8.71 -9.42
C PHE A 292 -34.28 9.22 -9.43
N ASP A 293 -34.66 9.87 -10.53
CA ASP A 293 -36.03 10.25 -10.84
C ASP A 293 -36.63 9.18 -11.75
N ALA A 294 -37.38 8.24 -11.16
CA ALA A 294 -37.97 7.11 -11.87
C ALA A 294 -39.01 7.53 -12.91
N ALA A 295 -39.76 8.61 -12.65
CA ALA A 295 -40.80 9.09 -13.57
C ALA A 295 -40.20 9.66 -14.86
N ARG A 296 -38.95 10.15 -14.81
CA ARG A 296 -38.24 10.70 -15.97
C ARG A 296 -37.10 9.83 -16.46
N SER A 297 -36.84 8.70 -15.79
CA SER A 297 -35.67 7.84 -16.01
C SER A 297 -34.35 8.62 -16.02
N LYS A 298 -34.14 9.47 -14.99
CA LYS A 298 -32.96 10.34 -14.89
C LYS A 298 -32.18 10.12 -13.61
N LEU A 299 -30.89 9.80 -13.74
CA LEU A 299 -29.95 9.78 -12.63
C LEU A 299 -29.26 11.14 -12.51
N HIS A 300 -29.53 11.85 -11.43
CA HIS A 300 -28.79 13.04 -11.04
C HIS A 300 -27.52 12.62 -10.28
N PHE A 301 -26.39 13.23 -10.60
CA PHE A 301 -25.15 13.05 -9.85
C PHE A 301 -24.47 14.38 -9.55
N ALA A 302 -23.79 14.43 -8.40
CA ALA A 302 -22.90 15.53 -8.04
C ALA A 302 -21.71 15.04 -7.21
N PHE A 303 -20.50 15.34 -7.69
CA PHE A 303 -19.25 15.13 -6.98
C PHE A 303 -18.81 16.42 -6.30
N HIS A 304 -18.39 16.32 -5.04
CA HIS A 304 -17.74 17.38 -4.26
C HIS A 304 -16.42 16.88 -3.68
N ASN A 305 -15.45 17.77 -3.46
CA ASN A 305 -14.21 17.41 -2.77
C ASN A 305 -14.41 17.34 -1.24
N SER A 306 -13.33 17.08 -0.50
CA SER A 306 -13.34 17.04 0.97
C SER A 306 -13.70 18.37 1.64
N GLU A 307 -13.56 19.49 0.95
CA GLU A 307 -13.93 20.84 1.41
C GLU A 307 -15.36 21.21 0.98
N ASN A 308 -16.11 20.24 0.45
CA ASN A 308 -17.47 20.42 -0.07
C ASN A 308 -17.57 21.38 -1.27
N ALA A 309 -16.45 21.67 -1.95
CA ALA A 309 -16.46 22.42 -3.21
C ALA A 309 -16.91 21.52 -4.37
N PRO A 310 -17.75 22.03 -5.30
CA PRO A 310 -18.29 21.21 -6.38
C PRO A 310 -17.22 20.85 -7.41
N CYS A 311 -17.06 19.56 -7.70
CA CYS A 311 -16.13 19.04 -8.70
C CYS A 311 -16.81 18.87 -10.06
N SER A 312 -17.90 18.11 -10.09
CA SER A 312 -18.66 17.88 -11.30
C SER A 312 -20.10 17.51 -10.98
N SER A 313 -21.01 17.74 -11.90
CA SER A 313 -22.41 17.34 -11.76
C SER A 313 -23.08 17.20 -13.11
N GLY A 314 -24.18 16.45 -13.13
CA GLY A 314 -24.96 16.26 -14.33
C GLY A 314 -26.17 15.39 -14.11
N ARG A 315 -26.89 15.16 -15.21
CA ARG A 315 -28.02 14.23 -15.27
C ARG A 315 -27.78 13.25 -16.39
N ILE A 316 -27.84 11.97 -16.07
CA ILE A 316 -27.75 10.86 -17.01
C ILE A 316 -29.18 10.43 -17.31
N VAL A 317 -29.53 10.35 -18.59
CA VAL A 317 -30.79 9.77 -19.05
C VAL A 317 -30.54 8.29 -19.32
N LEU A 318 -31.31 7.44 -18.65
CA LEU A 318 -31.27 5.99 -18.84
C LEU A 318 -32.50 5.58 -19.64
N GLU A 319 -32.37 4.62 -20.57
CA GLU A 319 -33.57 4.06 -21.20
C GLU A 319 -34.38 3.36 -20.11
N GLY A 320 -35.67 3.68 -20.03
CA GLY A 320 -36.57 2.89 -19.20
C GLY A 320 -36.72 1.52 -19.85
N ASP A 321 -36.88 0.46 -19.05
CA ASP A 321 -37.25 -0.85 -19.60
C ASP A 321 -38.46 -0.65 -20.52
N HIS A 322 -38.26 -0.87 -21.82
CA HIS A 322 -39.34 -0.78 -22.78
C HIS A 322 -40.33 -1.92 -22.52
N ALA A 323 -41.50 -1.53 -22.00
CA ALA A 323 -42.77 -2.27 -21.86
C ALA A 323 -42.93 -3.20 -20.64
#